data_AF-A0A956LCW7-F1
#
_entry.id   AF-A0A956LCW7-F1
#
_cell.length_a   1.000
_cell.length_b   1.000
_cell.length_c   1.000
_cell.angle_alpha   90.00
_cell.angle_beta   90.00
_cell.angle_gamma   90.00
#
_symmetry.space_group_name_H-M   'P 1'
#
loop_
_entity.id
_entity.type
_entity.pdbx_description
1 polymer ?
#
loop_
_entity_poly.entity_id
_entity_poly.type
_entity_poly.pdbx_seq_one_letter_code
_entity_poly.pdbx_strand_id
1 'polypeptide(L)'
;MSDAGELVMVCARATMRWHSRRIKRRAGIVGVAWVVGLAPARGVTAPAEASAPQVDARAEQAHALFEAGMQLESARVFEDLWSSTRRGEFLYFAALARQAAGDHAHAAALLEQYLRLTTDDEARALARSKLASSASYTTPVRLRVTPKGALTGGRLTLTRRDPQRVDGPFEYPFTVDGGAATLELEPGDWTIELAAEGYERGTRELRVARGQAGALSMAIELVAAPMPVRVVFGPDAAVTRGVNVRVRSGPGVTGPYSERVDGAVFSRRLRQGTWALVFEAPGHKPREHTLEVGPEPVELDVTLETDSPAPATPSPEPTVDSSQRARVALAGGLGGVGGLLLASGIGFAIGGRLRLDDALGREQEVLMAAGLESKDGVLPFGDNAVYEHAVAADAIERAYPRSSYHRGLCAGIGFQDAGAGLIGGGVGFLLGTIAARLDAPSSAWWVGLGVGVAGAATGGVWLATITPKWRSFQEVSSAPYGHLRPTEDIVSEHGDAQAGLASVTGFGAGLIVASVAGLLSRRAREGGRRRALSLQPTLSPASAGLQLRGAF
;
A
#
# COMPACT_ATOMS: atom_id res chain seq x y z
N MET A 1 0.90 -10.64 44.11
CA MET A 1 2.35 -10.84 43.82
C MET A 1 2.62 -11.96 42.80
N SER A 2 1.62 -12.62 42.22
CA SER A 2 1.79 -13.63 41.16
C SER A 2 1.89 -13.06 39.74
N ASP A 3 1.30 -11.89 39.46
CA ASP A 3 1.18 -11.37 38.08
C ASP A 3 2.46 -10.77 37.51
N ALA A 4 3.42 -10.39 38.36
CA ALA A 4 4.72 -9.90 37.92
C ALA A 4 5.59 -11.01 37.30
N GLY A 5 5.37 -12.28 37.68
CA GLY A 5 6.13 -13.43 37.17
C GLY A 5 5.74 -13.83 35.75
N GLU A 6 4.47 -13.68 35.38
CA GLU A 6 3.98 -14.00 34.03
C GLU A 6 4.47 -13.00 32.98
N LEU A 7 4.51 -11.72 33.34
CA LEU A 7 5.00 -10.64 32.46
C LEU A 7 6.49 -10.79 32.13
N VAL A 8 7.31 -11.19 33.11
CA VAL A 8 8.75 -11.44 32.91
C VAL A 8 8.98 -12.65 31.99
N MET A 9 8.17 -13.70 32.10
CA MET A 9 8.29 -14.88 31.24
C MET A 9 7.87 -14.62 29.79
N VAL A 10 6.85 -13.80 29.56
CA VAL A 10 6.41 -13.40 28.21
C VAL A 10 7.46 -12.50 27.54
N CYS A 11 8.07 -11.58 28.29
CA CYS A 11 9.18 -10.75 27.80
C CYS A 11 10.44 -11.59 27.48
N ALA A 12 10.76 -12.60 28.29
CA ALA A 12 11.89 -13.52 28.05
C ALA A 12 11.71 -14.38 26.79
N ARG A 13 10.48 -14.86 26.51
CA ARG A 13 10.17 -15.60 25.26
C ARG A 13 10.23 -14.70 24.02
N ALA A 14 9.81 -13.45 24.14
CA ALA A 14 9.90 -12.47 23.06
C ALA A 14 11.36 -12.11 22.72
N THR A 15 12.23 -11.96 23.73
CA THR A 15 13.66 -11.70 23.53
C THR A 15 14.41 -12.90 22.94
N MET A 16 14.06 -14.14 23.31
CA MET A 16 14.62 -15.34 22.66
C MET A 16 14.23 -15.45 21.18
N ARG A 17 12.96 -15.19 20.82
CA ARG A 17 12.52 -15.15 19.41
C ARG A 17 13.18 -14.01 18.62
N TRP A 18 13.56 -12.92 19.29
CA TRP A 18 14.27 -11.79 18.66
C TRP A 18 15.76 -12.10 18.41
N HIS A 19 16.45 -12.77 19.34
CA HIS A 19 17.85 -13.17 19.16
C HIS A 19 18.07 -14.22 18.06
N SER A 20 17.12 -15.15 17.84
CA SER A 20 17.23 -16.11 16.73
C SER A 20 17.14 -15.44 15.35
N ARG A 21 16.40 -14.32 15.23
CA ARG A 21 16.33 -13.49 14.00
C ARG A 21 17.61 -12.68 13.75
N ARG A 22 18.43 -12.40 14.79
CA ARG A 22 19.67 -11.61 14.70
C ARG A 22 20.81 -12.37 14.01
N ILE A 23 20.87 -13.69 14.17
CA ILE A 23 21.85 -14.56 13.49
C ILE A 23 21.56 -14.61 11.97
N LYS A 24 20.29 -14.47 11.56
CA LYS A 24 19.85 -14.46 10.15
C LYS A 24 20.34 -13.23 9.34
N ARG A 25 20.64 -12.09 9.97
CA ARG A 25 20.97 -10.82 9.27
C ARG A 25 22.45 -10.54 9.02
N ARG A 26 23.37 -11.27 9.65
CA ARG A 26 24.83 -11.03 9.48
C ARG A 26 25.45 -11.70 8.26
N ALA A 27 24.73 -12.59 7.56
CA ALA A 27 25.29 -13.40 6.47
C ALA A 27 25.13 -12.79 5.05
N GLY A 28 24.46 -11.65 4.88
CA GLY A 28 24.29 -11.05 3.57
C GLY A 28 24.19 -9.54 3.64
N ILE A 29 25.25 -8.84 3.22
CA ILE A 29 25.25 -7.61 2.41
C ILE A 29 26.72 -7.24 2.18
N VAL A 30 27.24 -7.61 1.01
CA VAL A 30 28.36 -6.91 0.35
C VAL A 30 27.71 -6.15 -0.80
N GLY A 31 27.51 -4.84 -0.64
CA GLY A 31 26.89 -3.98 -1.64
C GLY A 31 27.96 -3.36 -2.55
N VAL A 32 27.85 -3.60 -3.85
CA VAL A 32 28.56 -2.86 -4.90
C VAL A 32 27.74 -1.61 -5.23
N ALA A 33 28.32 -0.44 -4.97
CA ALA A 33 27.75 0.86 -5.33
C ALA A 33 28.12 1.22 -6.78
N TRP A 34 27.14 1.67 -7.57
CA TRP A 34 27.38 2.41 -8.80
C TRP A 34 26.88 3.84 -8.66
N VAL A 35 27.79 4.78 -8.89
CA VAL A 35 27.55 6.22 -8.98
C VAL A 35 27.27 6.56 -10.44
N VAL A 36 26.14 7.19 -10.73
CA VAL A 36 25.95 7.96 -11.96
C VAL A 36 25.49 9.35 -11.54
N GLY A 37 26.33 10.34 -11.84
CA GLY A 37 26.10 11.75 -11.52
C GLY A 37 25.11 12.39 -12.48
N LEU A 38 24.13 13.10 -11.93
CA LEU A 38 23.33 14.12 -12.59
C LEU A 38 23.20 15.34 -11.68
N ALA A 39 23.25 16.52 -12.30
CA ALA A 39 23.35 17.85 -11.71
C ALA A 39 22.15 18.23 -10.79
N PRO A 40 22.29 19.24 -9.92
CA PRO A 40 21.37 19.45 -8.80
C PRO A 40 20.11 20.18 -9.24
N ALA A 41 18.98 19.48 -9.30
CA ALA A 41 17.70 20.11 -9.08
C ALA A 41 17.58 20.43 -7.58
N ARG A 42 17.22 21.66 -7.22
CA ARG A 42 16.79 22.00 -5.85
C ARG A 42 15.48 21.27 -5.56
N GLY A 43 15.59 19.99 -5.21
CA GLY A 43 14.50 19.15 -4.75
C GLY A 43 14.38 19.26 -3.25
N VAL A 44 13.15 19.43 -2.77
CA VAL A 44 12.76 19.12 -1.39
C VAL A 44 13.31 17.73 -1.08
N THR A 45 14.34 17.65 -0.25
CA THR A 45 14.92 16.38 0.17
C THR A 45 13.85 15.61 0.92
N ALA A 46 13.31 14.57 0.28
CA ALA A 46 12.52 13.57 0.98
C ALA A 46 13.34 13.10 2.19
N PRO A 47 12.72 12.95 3.38
CA PRO A 47 13.44 12.52 4.57
C PRO A 47 14.16 11.21 4.26
N ALA A 48 15.48 11.20 4.46
CA ALA A 48 16.31 10.04 4.22
C ALA A 48 15.75 8.86 5.02
N GLU A 49 15.36 7.79 4.32
CA GLU A 49 14.86 6.57 4.93
C GLU A 49 15.93 6.04 5.89
N ALA A 50 15.59 5.97 7.18
CA ALA A 50 16.54 5.54 8.20
C ALA A 50 17.05 4.13 7.87
N SER A 51 18.37 3.93 7.93
CA SER A 51 18.94 2.63 7.59
C SER A 51 18.46 1.56 8.59
N ALA A 52 18.27 0.32 8.13
CA ALA A 52 17.82 -0.79 8.98
C ALA A 52 18.59 -0.92 10.33
N PRO A 53 19.92 -0.71 10.39
CA PRO A 53 20.65 -0.70 11.66
C PRO A 53 20.20 0.37 12.66
N GLN A 54 19.79 1.55 12.17
CA GLN A 54 19.28 2.64 13.04
C GLN A 54 17.92 2.30 13.62
N VAL A 55 17.04 1.66 12.83
CA VAL A 55 15.72 1.20 13.29
C VAL A 55 15.88 0.17 14.41
N ASP A 56 16.75 -0.83 14.23
CA ASP A 56 16.97 -1.87 15.23
C ASP A 56 17.59 -1.30 16.53
N ALA A 57 18.56 -0.38 16.42
CA ALA A 57 19.16 0.27 17.59
C ALA A 57 18.15 1.14 18.38
N ARG A 58 17.28 1.88 17.68
CA ARG A 58 16.20 2.66 18.33
C ARG A 58 15.15 1.75 18.98
N ALA A 59 14.83 0.61 18.37
CA ALA A 59 13.92 -0.37 18.97
C ALA A 59 14.51 -0.98 20.26
N GLU A 60 15.80 -1.34 20.25
CA GLU A 60 16.52 -1.78 21.45
C GLU A 60 16.50 -0.71 22.56
N GLN A 61 16.72 0.56 22.20
CA GLN A 61 16.60 1.68 23.13
C GLN A 61 15.19 1.79 23.73
N ALA A 62 14.14 1.66 22.91
CA ALA A 62 12.76 1.72 23.37
C ALA A 62 12.42 0.60 24.37
N HIS A 63 12.92 -0.61 24.13
CA HIS A 63 12.77 -1.73 25.07
C HIS A 63 13.52 -1.47 26.38
N ALA A 64 14.76 -0.98 26.32
CA ALA A 64 15.52 -0.64 27.52
C ALA A 64 14.83 0.44 28.37
N LEU A 65 14.22 1.45 27.74
CA LEU A 65 13.41 2.47 28.44
C LEU A 65 12.19 1.86 29.13
N PHE A 66 11.51 0.90 28.47
CA PHE A 66 10.37 0.20 29.06
C PHE A 66 10.77 -0.60 30.31
N GLU A 67 11.87 -1.34 30.23
CA GLU A 67 12.41 -2.13 31.34
C GLU A 67 12.90 -1.25 32.50
N ALA A 68 13.42 -0.05 32.20
CA ALA A 68 13.82 0.94 33.19
C ALA A 68 12.63 1.65 33.89
N GLY A 69 11.39 1.31 33.53
CA GLY A 69 10.20 1.96 34.08
C GLY A 69 9.93 3.36 33.50
N MET A 70 10.57 3.71 32.38
CA MET A 70 10.34 4.95 31.63
C MET A 70 9.35 4.67 30.50
N GLN A 71 8.12 4.28 30.85
CA GLN A 71 7.18 3.73 29.86
C GLN A 71 6.68 4.79 28.89
N LEU A 72 6.58 6.05 29.31
CA LEU A 72 6.14 7.14 28.45
C LEU A 72 7.17 7.48 27.38
N GLU A 73 8.45 7.54 27.75
CA GLU A 73 9.57 7.73 26.84
C GLU A 73 9.68 6.56 25.87
N SER A 74 9.53 5.33 26.37
CA SER A 74 9.48 4.12 25.54
C SER A 74 8.37 4.19 24.49
N ALA A 75 7.15 4.57 24.90
CA ALA A 75 6.00 4.72 24.00
C ALA A 75 6.30 5.71 22.88
N ARG A 76 6.87 6.89 23.19
CA ARG A 76 7.23 7.91 22.21
C ARG A 76 8.25 7.39 21.19
N VAL A 77 9.26 6.63 21.62
CA VAL A 77 10.23 6.04 20.68
C VAL A 77 9.57 4.99 19.78
N PHE A 78 8.64 4.18 20.29
CA PHE A 78 7.89 3.22 19.47
C PHE A 78 6.90 3.91 18.50
N GLU A 79 6.25 5.00 18.91
CA GLU A 79 5.39 5.83 18.06
C GLU A 79 6.21 6.46 16.91
N ASP A 80 7.39 6.99 17.20
CA ASP A 80 8.34 7.50 16.20
C ASP A 80 8.80 6.39 15.23
N LEU A 81 9.11 5.21 15.75
CA LEU A 81 9.49 4.06 14.94
C LEU A 81 8.34 3.61 14.03
N TRP A 82 7.11 3.59 14.53
CA TRP A 82 5.94 3.32 13.72
C TRP A 82 5.72 4.38 12.63
N SER A 83 5.83 5.67 12.97
CA SER A 83 5.58 6.75 12.00
C SER A 83 6.60 6.74 10.85
N SER A 84 7.85 6.39 11.14
CA SER A 84 8.94 6.31 10.16
C SER A 84 8.97 5.00 9.37
N THR A 85 8.64 3.85 9.97
CA THR A 85 8.77 2.54 9.30
C THR A 85 7.45 1.90 8.87
N ARG A 86 6.32 2.38 9.41
CA ARG A 86 4.97 1.81 9.25
C ARG A 86 4.85 0.33 9.62
N ARG A 87 5.78 -0.21 10.40
CA ARG A 87 5.76 -1.59 10.91
C ARG A 87 4.77 -1.73 12.08
N GLY A 88 3.81 -2.66 11.94
CA GLY A 88 2.70 -2.82 12.89
C GLY A 88 3.15 -3.22 14.30
N GLU A 89 4.25 -3.95 14.45
CA GLU A 89 4.77 -4.36 15.75
C GLU A 89 5.13 -3.18 16.66
N PHE A 90 5.65 -2.08 16.11
CA PHE A 90 5.99 -0.89 16.89
C PHE A 90 4.74 -0.19 17.41
N LEU A 91 3.65 -0.23 16.65
CA LEU A 91 2.36 0.29 17.11
C LEU A 91 1.80 -0.51 18.29
N TYR A 92 1.94 -1.84 18.26
CA TYR A 92 1.55 -2.71 19.37
C TYR A 92 2.40 -2.42 20.63
N PHE A 93 3.73 -2.31 20.50
CA PHE A 93 4.61 -2.00 21.63
C PHE A 93 4.40 -0.60 22.19
N ALA A 94 4.15 0.41 21.33
CA ALA A 94 3.75 1.74 21.76
C ALA A 94 2.49 1.68 22.64
N ALA A 95 1.48 0.91 22.22
CA ALA A 95 0.26 0.76 22.98
C ALA A 95 0.48 0.10 24.36
N LEU A 96 1.31 -0.94 24.43
CA LEU A 96 1.67 -1.58 25.71
C LEU A 96 2.42 -0.62 26.65
N ALA A 97 3.33 0.19 26.09
CA ALA A 97 4.06 1.21 26.83
C ALA A 97 3.13 2.30 27.38
N ARG A 98 2.17 2.80 26.57
CA ARG A 98 1.11 3.72 27.03
C ARG A 98 0.24 3.10 28.11
N GLN A 99 -0.18 1.85 27.93
CA GLN A 99 -1.00 1.16 28.92
C GLN A 99 -0.26 1.04 30.27
N ALA A 100 1.03 0.72 30.25
CA ALA A 100 1.86 0.65 31.45
C ALA A 100 2.11 2.01 32.10
N ALA A 101 2.10 3.10 31.32
CA ALA A 101 2.16 4.48 31.80
C ALA A 101 0.81 5.00 32.35
N GLY A 102 -0.27 4.20 32.32
CA GLY A 102 -1.61 4.66 32.69
C GLY A 102 -2.20 5.68 31.71
N ASP A 103 -1.88 5.54 30.41
CA ASP A 103 -2.47 6.24 29.26
C ASP A 103 -3.42 5.30 28.50
N HIS A 104 -4.41 4.72 29.19
CA HIS A 104 -5.34 3.73 28.65
C HIS A 104 -6.15 4.23 27.45
N ALA A 105 -6.54 5.50 27.41
CA ALA A 105 -7.23 6.09 26.27
C ALA A 105 -6.35 6.09 25.00
N HIS A 106 -5.08 6.47 25.14
CA HIS A 106 -4.13 6.48 24.03
C HIS A 106 -3.74 5.06 23.64
N ALA A 107 -3.50 4.17 24.61
CA ALA A 107 -3.25 2.75 24.37
C ALA A 107 -4.40 2.08 23.58
N ALA A 108 -5.65 2.35 23.95
CA ALA A 108 -6.82 1.85 23.24
C ALA A 108 -6.85 2.33 21.77
N ALA A 109 -6.59 3.62 21.53
CA ALA A 109 -6.50 4.18 20.18
C ALA A 109 -5.45 3.48 19.30
N LEU A 110 -4.25 3.25 19.86
CA LEU A 110 -3.15 2.56 19.16
C LEU A 110 -3.48 1.07 18.90
N LEU A 111 -4.12 0.38 19.86
CA LEU A 111 -4.54 -1.02 19.68
C LEU A 111 -5.64 -1.17 18.62
N GLU A 112 -6.61 -0.26 18.57
CA GLU A 112 -7.62 -0.24 17.51
C GLU A 112 -6.97 -0.01 16.14
N GLN A 113 -5.99 0.89 16.05
CA GLN A 113 -5.24 1.10 14.83
C GLN A 113 -4.43 -0.13 14.43
N TYR A 114 -3.79 -0.80 15.39
CA TYR A 114 -3.08 -2.06 15.16
C TYR A 114 -4.03 -3.14 14.62
N LEU A 115 -5.22 -3.29 15.20
CA LEU A 115 -6.25 -4.25 14.75
C LEU A 115 -6.76 -3.98 13.32
N ARG A 116 -6.71 -2.73 12.84
CA ARG A 116 -7.02 -2.40 11.44
C ARG A 116 -5.90 -2.79 10.47
N LEU A 117 -4.65 -2.81 10.94
CA LEU A 117 -3.47 -3.07 10.12
C LEU A 117 -3.06 -4.55 10.12
N THR A 118 -3.29 -5.28 11.22
CA THR A 118 -2.87 -6.69 11.33
C THR A 118 -3.91 -7.66 10.74
N THR A 119 -3.41 -8.61 9.96
CA THR A 119 -4.18 -9.75 9.42
C THR A 119 -3.93 -11.05 10.19
N ASP A 120 -2.99 -11.06 11.14
CA ASP A 120 -2.66 -12.24 11.95
C ASP A 120 -3.68 -12.43 13.09
N ASP A 121 -4.35 -13.58 13.11
CA ASP A 121 -5.42 -13.88 14.07
C ASP A 121 -4.91 -13.99 15.52
N GLU A 122 -3.70 -14.50 15.73
CA GLU A 122 -3.12 -14.60 17.08
C GLU A 122 -2.82 -13.20 17.63
N ALA A 123 -2.17 -12.35 16.83
CA ALA A 123 -1.96 -10.95 17.14
C ALA A 123 -3.26 -10.19 17.39
N ARG A 124 -4.32 -10.45 16.61
CA ARG A 124 -5.64 -9.83 16.81
C ARG A 124 -6.27 -10.26 18.14
N ALA A 125 -6.16 -11.53 18.53
CA ALA A 125 -6.65 -12.02 19.81
C ALA A 125 -5.93 -11.36 20.99
N LEU A 126 -4.59 -11.28 20.93
CA LEU A 126 -3.77 -10.59 21.93
C LEU A 126 -4.14 -9.11 22.06
N ALA A 127 -4.23 -8.38 20.94
CA ALA A 127 -4.57 -6.97 20.94
C ALA A 127 -5.99 -6.70 21.47
N ARG A 128 -6.98 -7.55 21.15
CA ARG A 128 -8.34 -7.46 21.70
C ARG A 128 -8.38 -7.66 23.21
N SER A 129 -7.58 -8.59 23.73
CA SER A 129 -7.45 -8.81 25.19
C SER A 129 -6.90 -7.56 25.89
N LYS A 130 -5.86 -6.93 25.32
CA LYS A 130 -5.29 -5.67 25.85
C LYS A 130 -6.25 -4.49 25.73
N LEU A 131 -7.03 -4.41 24.65
CA LEU A 131 -8.05 -3.40 24.46
C LEU A 131 -9.16 -3.51 25.53
N ALA A 132 -9.65 -4.73 25.80
CA ALA A 132 -10.62 -4.98 26.86
C ALA A 132 -10.09 -4.61 28.25
N SER A 133 -8.80 -4.86 28.52
CA SER A 133 -8.16 -4.41 29.76
C SER A 133 -8.13 -2.89 29.88
N SER A 134 -7.78 -2.17 28.81
CA SER A 134 -7.79 -0.70 28.80
C SER A 134 -9.19 -0.12 28.98
N ALA A 135 -10.22 -0.77 28.42
CA ALA A 135 -11.62 -0.36 28.54
C ALA A 135 -12.13 -0.34 30.00
N SER A 136 -11.52 -1.09 30.91
CA SER A 136 -11.89 -1.07 32.34
C SER A 136 -11.45 0.21 33.07
N TYR A 137 -10.56 1.01 32.46
CA TYR A 137 -10.04 2.27 33.00
C TYR A 137 -10.55 3.50 32.24
N THR A 138 -11.33 3.30 31.17
CA THR A 138 -11.91 4.37 30.35
C THR A 138 -13.42 4.44 30.49
N THR A 139 -13.99 5.54 30.02
CA THR A 139 -15.42 5.77 29.88
C THR A 139 -15.73 6.03 28.41
N PRO A 140 -16.73 5.33 27.83
CA PRO A 140 -17.09 5.53 26.44
C PRO A 140 -17.76 6.91 26.25
N VAL A 141 -17.31 7.66 25.25
CA VAL A 141 -17.84 8.97 24.85
C VAL A 141 -18.30 8.90 23.40
N ARG A 142 -19.61 8.99 23.20
CA ARG A 142 -20.25 9.09 21.88
C ARG A 142 -20.12 10.52 21.35
N LEU A 143 -19.20 10.70 20.41
CA LEU A 143 -19.06 11.93 19.63
C LEU A 143 -20.04 11.90 18.45
N ARG A 144 -20.83 12.96 18.29
CA ARG A 144 -21.65 13.24 17.10
C ARG A 144 -21.09 14.45 16.38
N VAL A 145 -20.98 14.38 15.05
CA VAL A 145 -20.45 15.48 14.24
C VAL A 145 -21.47 15.89 13.20
N THR A 146 -21.68 17.20 13.10
CA THR A 146 -22.54 17.82 12.11
C THR A 146 -21.69 18.72 11.22
N PRO A 147 -21.74 18.58 9.89
CA PRO A 147 -22.57 17.63 9.13
C PRO A 147 -22.00 16.20 9.15
N LYS A 148 -22.86 15.19 9.00
CA LYS A 148 -22.49 13.75 9.13
C LYS A 148 -21.39 13.30 8.16
N GLY A 149 -21.25 13.97 7.02
CA GLY A 149 -20.23 13.67 6.00
C GLY A 149 -18.88 14.36 6.21
N ALA A 150 -18.76 15.29 7.16
CA ALA A 150 -17.52 16.05 7.38
C ALA A 150 -16.36 15.19 7.91
N LEU A 151 -16.62 13.96 8.35
CA LEU A 151 -15.62 13.13 9.00
C LEU A 151 -14.84 12.21 8.06
N THR A 152 -15.23 12.13 6.78
CA THR A 152 -14.47 11.36 5.79
C THR A 152 -13.11 12.04 5.59
N GLY A 153 -12.04 11.45 6.14
CA GLY A 153 -10.69 12.04 6.13
C GLY A 153 -10.41 13.06 7.24
N GLY A 154 -11.33 13.21 8.21
CA GLY A 154 -11.13 14.08 9.37
C GLY A 154 -10.06 13.54 10.33
N ARG A 155 -9.40 14.45 11.05
CA ARG A 155 -8.43 14.17 12.11
C ARG A 155 -9.00 14.65 13.45
N LEU A 156 -9.06 13.75 14.42
CA LEU A 156 -9.43 14.06 15.80
C LEU A 156 -8.18 14.09 16.66
N THR A 157 -7.96 15.20 17.33
CA THR A 157 -6.85 15.38 18.28
C THR A 157 -7.43 15.44 19.68
N LEU A 158 -6.93 14.58 20.56
CA LEU A 158 -7.32 14.52 21.96
C LEU A 158 -6.17 15.05 22.81
N THR A 159 -6.46 16.03 23.66
CA THR A 159 -5.51 16.60 24.61
C THR A 159 -6.08 16.50 26.00
N ARG A 160 -5.40 15.77 26.89
CA ARG A 160 -5.76 15.77 28.30
C ARG A 160 -5.24 17.05 28.94
N ARG A 161 -6.11 17.80 29.62
CA ARG A 161 -5.75 18.99 30.39
C ARG A 161 -5.41 18.56 31.81
N ASP A 162 -4.20 18.03 31.98
CA ASP A 162 -3.63 17.75 33.28
C ASP A 162 -2.34 18.58 33.45
N PRO A 163 -2.29 19.56 34.36
CA PRO A 163 -1.13 20.42 34.53
C PRO A 163 0.10 19.67 35.04
N GLN A 164 -0.06 18.48 35.61
CA GLN A 164 1.06 17.66 36.10
C GLN A 164 1.59 16.69 35.03
N ARG A 165 0.83 16.48 33.95
CA ARG A 165 1.14 15.50 32.92
C ARG A 165 1.64 16.21 31.67
N VAL A 166 2.92 16.03 31.33
CA VAL A 166 3.54 16.62 30.12
C VAL A 166 3.25 15.78 28.88
N ASP A 167 2.02 15.29 28.78
CA ASP A 167 1.60 14.54 27.61
C ASP A 167 1.15 15.50 26.52
N GLY A 168 1.84 15.40 25.38
CA GLY A 168 1.45 16.11 24.18
C GLY A 168 0.07 15.65 23.70
N PRO A 169 -0.59 16.44 22.84
CA PRO A 169 -1.78 16.00 22.14
C PRO A 169 -1.49 14.67 21.42
N PHE A 170 -2.44 13.75 21.42
CA PHE A 170 -2.36 12.58 20.56
C PHE A 170 -3.48 12.58 19.52
N GLU A 171 -3.13 12.16 18.31
CA GLU A 171 -4.09 12.02 17.23
C GLU A 171 -4.81 10.69 17.40
N TYR A 172 -6.14 10.72 17.47
CA TYR A 172 -6.95 9.52 17.49
C TYR A 172 -7.28 9.13 16.04
N PRO A 173 -6.71 8.04 15.51
CA PRO A 173 -7.01 7.58 14.16
C PRO A 173 -8.40 6.93 14.17
N PHE A 174 -9.44 7.73 13.95
CA PHE A 174 -10.80 7.23 13.79
C PHE A 174 -11.24 7.27 12.32
N THR A 175 -11.91 6.21 11.91
CA THR A 175 -12.82 6.20 10.76
C THR A 175 -14.21 6.35 11.32
N VAL A 176 -14.91 7.41 10.92
CA VAL A 176 -16.29 7.61 11.37
C VAL A 176 -17.24 7.24 10.29
N ASP A 177 -17.94 6.14 10.53
CA ASP A 177 -19.08 5.75 9.75
C ASP A 177 -20.30 6.59 10.20
N GLY A 178 -20.78 7.46 9.30
CA GLY A 178 -22.09 8.10 9.45
C GLY A 178 -22.20 9.27 10.44
N GLY A 179 -21.09 9.92 10.78
CA GLY A 179 -21.10 11.13 11.62
C GLY A 179 -21.10 10.89 13.14
N ALA A 180 -20.83 9.65 13.59
CA ALA A 180 -20.72 9.33 15.00
C ALA A 180 -19.52 8.43 15.32
N ALA A 181 -18.82 8.69 16.42
CA ALA A 181 -17.71 7.88 16.92
C ALA A 181 -17.88 7.57 18.41
N THR A 182 -17.32 6.46 18.87
CA THR A 182 -17.16 6.19 20.31
C THR A 182 -15.69 6.33 20.66
N LEU A 183 -15.37 7.16 21.64
CA LEU A 183 -14.03 7.39 22.16
C LEU A 183 -13.92 6.79 23.55
N GLU A 184 -12.84 6.08 23.83
CA GLU A 184 -12.56 5.58 25.17
C GLU A 184 -11.66 6.58 25.91
N LEU A 185 -12.23 7.35 26.84
CA LEU A 185 -11.50 8.41 27.57
C LEU A 185 -11.36 8.08 29.05
N GLU A 186 -10.17 8.29 29.60
CA GLU A 186 -9.94 8.19 31.05
C GLU A 186 -10.61 9.35 31.82
N PRO A 187 -10.84 9.18 33.13
CA PRO A 187 -11.27 10.28 33.99
C PRO A 187 -10.30 11.46 33.94
N GLY A 188 -10.83 12.66 33.67
CA GLY A 188 -10.04 13.88 33.54
C GLY A 188 -10.74 14.96 32.72
N ASP A 189 -10.08 16.11 32.62
CA ASP A 189 -10.48 17.19 31.73
C ASP A 189 -9.79 17.00 30.37
N TRP A 190 -10.56 17.12 29.30
CA TRP A 190 -10.13 16.87 27.93
C TRP A 190 -10.47 18.06 27.03
N THR A 191 -9.63 18.27 26.03
CA THR A 191 -9.88 19.11 24.86
C THR A 191 -9.89 18.22 23.63
N ILE A 192 -10.96 18.31 22.87
CA ILE A 192 -11.22 17.51 21.69
C ILE A 192 -11.26 18.48 20.51
N GLU A 193 -10.23 18.42 19.67
CA GLU A 193 -10.12 19.21 18.45
C GLU A 193 -10.41 18.31 17.24
N LEU A 194 -11.31 18.75 16.38
CA LEU A 194 -11.67 18.06 15.17
C LEU A 194 -11.33 18.94 13.97
N ALA A 195 -10.41 18.46 13.13
CA ALA A 195 -10.06 19.08 11.86
C ALA A 195 -10.57 18.20 10.73
N ALA A 196 -11.25 18.80 9.75
CA ALA A 196 -11.72 18.10 8.57
C ALA A 196 -11.43 18.94 7.33
N GLU A 197 -11.20 18.28 6.19
CA GLU A 197 -10.87 18.96 4.95
C GLU A 197 -12.01 19.89 4.53
N GLY A 198 -11.67 21.16 4.31
CA GLY A 198 -12.61 22.20 3.93
C GLY A 198 -13.62 22.60 5.03
N TYR A 199 -13.35 22.23 6.29
CA TYR A 199 -14.02 22.76 7.47
C TYR A 199 -13.02 23.51 8.36
N GLU A 200 -13.52 24.50 9.12
CA GLU A 200 -12.80 25.10 10.22
C GLU A 200 -12.66 24.10 11.37
N ARG A 201 -11.61 24.25 12.19
CA ARG A 201 -11.36 23.32 13.29
C ARG A 201 -12.40 23.52 14.40
N GLY A 202 -13.13 22.46 14.72
CA GLY A 202 -14.06 22.44 15.84
C GLY A 202 -13.37 22.04 17.13
N THR A 203 -13.48 22.83 18.18
CA THR A 203 -12.91 22.50 19.51
C THR A 203 -14.01 22.35 20.55
N ARG A 204 -13.95 21.30 21.35
CA ARG A 204 -14.84 21.09 22.51
C ARG A 204 -14.06 20.68 23.74
N GLU A 205 -14.57 21.15 24.86
CA GLU A 205 -14.08 20.83 26.19
C GLU A 205 -14.99 19.78 26.82
N LEU A 206 -14.40 18.75 27.43
CA LEU A 206 -15.15 17.65 28.04
C LEU A 206 -14.51 17.25 29.37
N ARG A 207 -15.33 17.03 30.39
CA ARG A 207 -14.89 16.46 31.67
C ARG A 207 -15.48 15.07 31.86
N VAL A 208 -14.61 14.08 32.10
CA VAL A 208 -14.98 12.69 32.35
C VAL A 208 -14.80 12.40 33.83
N ALA A 209 -15.87 12.07 34.55
CA ALA A 209 -15.79 11.76 35.98
C ALA A 209 -15.33 10.32 36.21
N ARG A 210 -14.63 10.08 37.34
CA ARG A 210 -14.24 8.72 37.74
C ARG A 210 -15.48 7.90 38.09
N GLY A 211 -15.58 6.69 37.51
CA GLY A 211 -16.73 5.80 37.74
C GLY A 211 -18.02 6.27 37.09
N GLN A 212 -17.93 7.16 36.10
CA GLN A 212 -19.09 7.63 35.37
C GLN A 212 -19.78 6.47 34.64
N ALA A 213 -21.01 6.17 35.05
CA ALA A 213 -21.80 5.10 34.46
C ALA A 213 -22.41 5.56 33.13
N GLY A 214 -22.27 4.71 32.10
CA GLY A 214 -22.88 4.93 30.79
C GLY A 214 -22.06 5.81 29.85
N ALA A 215 -22.51 5.87 28.59
CA ALA A 215 -21.81 6.62 27.56
C ALA A 215 -22.15 8.12 27.62
N LEU A 216 -21.13 8.96 27.69
CA LEU A 216 -21.27 10.41 27.52
C LEU A 216 -21.63 10.72 26.07
N SER A 217 -22.47 11.73 25.81
CA SER A 217 -22.75 12.19 24.45
C SER A 217 -22.24 13.62 24.28
N MET A 218 -21.50 13.87 23.20
CA MET A 218 -20.98 15.18 22.84
C MET A 218 -21.24 15.47 21.36
N ALA A 219 -21.49 16.73 21.02
CA ALA A 219 -21.67 17.17 19.64
C ALA A 219 -20.63 18.23 19.23
N ILE A 220 -19.97 18.02 18.08
CA ILE A 220 -19.12 19.01 17.43
C ILE A 220 -19.80 19.45 16.14
N GLU A 221 -20.09 20.73 16.02
CA GLU A 221 -20.59 21.34 14.80
C GLU A 221 -19.40 21.94 14.06
N LEU A 222 -19.13 21.42 12.86
CA LEU A 222 -18.08 21.91 11.98
C LEU A 222 -18.65 22.96 11.04
N VAL A 223 -17.94 24.08 10.91
CA VAL A 223 -18.28 25.16 10.00
C VAL A 223 -17.48 24.99 8.73
N ALA A 224 -18.12 24.97 7.56
CA ALA A 224 -17.40 24.88 6.29
C ALA A 224 -16.44 26.08 6.12
N ALA A 225 -15.17 25.79 5.90
CA ALA A 225 -14.16 26.79 5.64
C ALA A 225 -14.41 27.42 4.25
N PRO A 226 -14.13 28.71 4.08
CA PRO A 226 -14.32 29.38 2.80
C PRO A 226 -13.22 28.98 1.80
N MET A 227 -13.60 28.38 0.68
CA MET A 227 -12.72 27.89 -0.38
C MET A 227 -12.48 28.94 -1.47
N PRO A 228 -11.26 29.04 -2.02
CA PRO A 228 -10.99 29.98 -3.10
C PRO A 228 -11.71 29.53 -4.38
N VAL A 229 -12.51 30.45 -4.91
CA VAL A 229 -13.14 30.34 -6.23
C VAL A 229 -12.51 31.37 -7.13
N ARG A 230 -12.08 30.92 -8.31
CA ARG A 230 -11.49 31.75 -9.35
C ARG A 230 -12.32 31.61 -10.61
N VAL A 231 -12.88 32.73 -11.07
CA VAL A 231 -13.65 32.79 -12.30
C VAL A 231 -12.84 33.54 -13.33
N VAL A 232 -12.61 32.95 -14.50
CA VAL A 232 -11.93 33.57 -15.63
C VAL A 232 -12.97 33.95 -16.67
N PHE A 233 -13.01 35.22 -17.06
CA PHE A 233 -13.98 35.76 -17.99
C PHE A 233 -13.41 35.87 -19.40
N GLY A 234 -14.24 35.53 -20.38
CA GLY A 234 -14.03 35.86 -21.79
C GLY A 234 -15.36 36.23 -22.46
N PRO A 235 -15.34 36.77 -23.69
CA PRO A 235 -14.15 37.25 -24.41
C PRO A 235 -13.61 38.59 -23.85
N ASP A 236 -12.42 39.03 -24.28
CA ASP A 236 -11.78 40.28 -23.82
C ASP A 236 -12.66 41.52 -23.99
N ALA A 237 -13.52 41.53 -24.99
CA ALA A 237 -14.50 42.60 -25.23
C ALA A 237 -15.52 42.74 -24.08
N ALA A 238 -15.90 41.63 -23.43
CA ALA A 238 -16.75 41.65 -22.25
C ALA A 238 -15.98 42.18 -21.03
N VAL A 239 -14.75 41.69 -20.84
CA VAL A 239 -13.85 42.08 -19.73
C VAL A 239 -13.58 43.59 -19.76
N THR A 240 -13.25 44.14 -20.92
CA THR A 240 -12.94 45.57 -21.10
C THR A 240 -14.12 46.47 -20.75
N ARG A 241 -15.35 45.97 -20.87
CA ARG A 241 -16.58 46.72 -20.53
C ARG A 241 -16.96 46.62 -19.04
N GLY A 242 -16.25 45.79 -18.28
CA GLY A 242 -16.53 45.46 -16.88
C GLY A 242 -17.63 44.39 -16.76
N VAL A 243 -17.36 43.37 -15.95
CA VAL A 243 -18.29 42.28 -15.66
C VAL A 243 -18.90 42.50 -14.29
N ASN A 244 -20.22 42.61 -14.20
CA ASN A 244 -20.95 42.60 -12.94
C ASN A 244 -21.23 41.16 -12.53
N VAL A 245 -20.68 40.75 -11.38
CA VAL A 245 -20.94 39.47 -10.75
C VAL A 245 -21.99 39.67 -9.67
N ARG A 246 -23.17 39.08 -9.86
CA ARG A 246 -24.25 39.08 -8.86
C ARG A 246 -24.38 37.70 -8.25
N VAL A 247 -24.27 37.62 -6.93
CA VAL A 247 -24.51 36.37 -6.20
C VAL A 247 -25.96 36.37 -5.73
N ARG A 248 -26.77 35.44 -6.24
CA ARG A 248 -28.20 35.35 -5.94
C ARG A 248 -28.46 34.58 -4.65
N SER A 249 -27.76 33.47 -4.44
CA SER A 249 -27.90 32.61 -3.27
C SER A 249 -26.61 31.86 -2.97
N GLY A 250 -26.44 31.49 -1.70
CA GLY A 250 -25.33 30.66 -1.23
C GLY A 250 -25.33 30.50 0.29
N PRO A 251 -24.58 29.52 0.83
CA PRO A 251 -24.41 29.31 2.27
C PRO A 251 -23.95 30.58 3.01
N GLY A 252 -24.76 31.04 3.95
CA GLY A 252 -24.47 32.21 4.78
C GLY A 252 -24.73 33.57 4.13
N VAL A 253 -25.36 33.62 2.95
CA VAL A 253 -25.74 34.86 2.28
C VAL A 253 -27.14 35.28 2.70
N THR A 254 -27.30 36.48 3.28
CA THR A 254 -28.60 37.02 3.73
C THR A 254 -29.30 37.91 2.70
N GLY A 255 -28.75 38.05 1.50
CA GLY A 255 -29.37 38.79 0.38
C GLY A 255 -28.45 38.86 -0.84
N PRO A 256 -28.98 39.18 -2.03
CA PRO A 256 -28.16 39.30 -3.22
C PRO A 256 -27.15 40.43 -3.06
N TYR A 257 -25.90 40.18 -3.44
CA TYR A 257 -24.89 41.22 -3.56
C TYR A 257 -24.33 41.24 -4.97
N SER A 258 -23.90 42.42 -5.42
CA SER A 258 -23.32 42.63 -6.75
C SER A 258 -21.95 43.28 -6.60
N GLU A 259 -20.99 42.82 -7.39
CA GLU A 259 -19.63 43.34 -7.44
C GLU A 259 -19.24 43.55 -8.90
N ARG A 260 -18.67 44.71 -9.22
CA ARG A 260 -18.14 45.00 -10.55
C ARG A 260 -16.67 44.57 -10.60
N VAL A 261 -16.31 43.80 -11.62
CA VAL A 261 -14.96 43.28 -11.84
C VAL A 261 -14.40 43.89 -13.11
N ASP A 262 -13.32 44.67 -12.98
CA ASP A 262 -12.67 45.40 -14.07
C ASP A 262 -11.46 44.63 -14.67
N GLY A 263 -11.49 43.29 -14.62
CA GLY A 263 -10.42 42.43 -15.11
C GLY A 263 -10.90 41.03 -15.51
N ALA A 264 -10.02 40.26 -16.14
CA ALA A 264 -10.36 38.93 -16.67
C ALA A 264 -10.54 37.87 -15.57
N VAL A 265 -10.19 38.17 -14.32
CA VAL A 265 -10.23 37.21 -13.21
C VAL A 265 -10.99 37.80 -12.04
N PHE A 266 -12.03 37.09 -11.59
CA PHE A 266 -12.68 37.30 -10.31
C PHE A 266 -12.22 36.24 -9.32
N SER A 267 -11.78 36.64 -8.13
CA SER A 267 -11.40 35.69 -7.08
C SER A 267 -12.10 36.01 -5.78
N ARG A 268 -12.75 35.01 -5.19
CA ARG A 268 -13.43 35.16 -3.91
C ARG A 268 -13.39 33.87 -3.11
N ARG A 269 -13.37 33.97 -1.79
CA ARG A 269 -13.50 32.81 -0.91
C ARG A 269 -14.98 32.58 -0.59
N LEU A 270 -15.51 31.43 -1.01
CA LEU A 270 -16.91 31.04 -0.82
C LEU A 270 -16.98 29.79 0.06
N ARG A 271 -17.93 29.73 1.00
CA ARG A 271 -18.14 28.51 1.81
C ARG A 271 -18.63 27.35 0.95
N GLN A 272 -18.35 26.13 1.38
CA GLN A 272 -18.84 24.94 0.68
C GLN A 272 -20.36 24.93 0.55
N GLY A 273 -20.85 24.50 -0.62
CA GLY A 273 -22.27 24.37 -0.94
C GLY A 273 -22.61 24.89 -2.33
N THR A 274 -23.90 24.95 -2.64
CA THR A 274 -24.41 25.40 -3.94
C THR A 274 -24.59 26.92 -3.98
N TRP A 275 -23.96 27.57 -4.94
CA TRP A 275 -24.02 29.01 -5.19
C TRP A 275 -24.68 29.30 -6.53
N ALA A 276 -25.53 30.32 -6.59
CA ALA A 276 -26.07 30.83 -7.85
C ALA A 276 -25.41 32.16 -8.19
N LEU A 277 -24.60 32.16 -9.25
CA LEU A 277 -23.86 33.32 -9.74
C LEU A 277 -24.47 33.78 -11.06
N VAL A 278 -24.66 35.08 -11.22
CA VAL A 278 -25.08 35.69 -12.48
C VAL A 278 -24.00 36.65 -12.94
N PHE A 279 -23.55 36.48 -14.17
CA PHE A 279 -22.53 37.29 -14.80
C PHE A 279 -23.18 38.16 -15.87
N GLU A 280 -23.02 39.48 -15.77
CA GLU A 280 -23.61 40.46 -16.68
C GLU A 280 -22.51 41.41 -17.19
N ALA A 281 -22.42 41.61 -18.51
CA ALA A 281 -21.52 42.61 -19.10
C ALA A 281 -22.25 43.41 -20.19
N PRO A 282 -21.96 44.72 -20.38
CA PRO A 282 -22.64 45.52 -21.39
C PRO A 282 -22.53 44.95 -22.82
N GLY A 283 -23.67 44.75 -23.48
CA GLY A 283 -23.79 44.20 -24.84
C GLY A 283 -23.60 42.68 -24.95
N HIS A 284 -23.67 41.98 -23.81
CA HIS A 284 -23.58 40.52 -23.72
C HIS A 284 -24.79 39.98 -22.95
N LYS A 285 -25.20 38.75 -23.28
CA LYS A 285 -26.29 38.06 -22.59
C LYS A 285 -25.90 37.75 -21.15
N PRO A 286 -26.76 38.03 -20.15
CA PRO A 286 -26.56 37.54 -18.80
C PRO A 286 -26.41 36.02 -18.80
N ARG A 287 -25.43 35.51 -18.04
CA ARG A 287 -25.19 34.08 -17.90
C ARG A 287 -25.30 33.69 -16.44
N GLU A 288 -26.23 32.79 -16.15
CA GLU A 288 -26.40 32.20 -14.81
C GLU A 288 -25.60 30.89 -14.73
N HIS A 289 -24.86 30.73 -13.63
CA HIS A 289 -24.16 29.50 -13.30
C HIS A 289 -24.45 29.08 -11.87
N THR A 290 -24.87 27.83 -11.74
CA THR A 290 -24.93 27.12 -10.47
C THR A 290 -23.56 26.51 -10.24
N LEU A 291 -22.87 26.99 -9.20
CA LEU A 291 -21.55 26.55 -8.81
C LEU A 291 -21.65 25.69 -7.56
N GLU A 292 -21.18 24.45 -7.61
CA GLU A 292 -21.01 23.61 -6.43
C GLU A 292 -19.59 23.79 -5.89
N VAL A 293 -19.47 24.44 -4.73
CA VAL A 293 -18.18 24.66 -4.07
C VAL A 293 -17.93 23.49 -3.13
N GLY A 294 -17.00 22.61 -3.51
CA GLY A 294 -16.54 21.47 -2.73
C GLY A 294 -15.36 21.82 -1.81
N PRO A 295 -14.62 20.82 -1.29
CA PRO A 295 -13.42 21.02 -0.48
C PRO A 295 -12.21 21.52 -1.28
N GLU A 296 -12.23 21.39 -2.61
CA GLU A 296 -11.14 21.81 -3.50
C GLU A 296 -11.35 23.24 -4.04
N PRO A 297 -10.26 23.97 -4.37
CA PRO A 297 -10.34 25.21 -5.13
C PRO A 297 -11.10 25.02 -6.45
N VAL A 298 -11.99 25.95 -6.78
CA VAL A 298 -12.78 25.86 -8.02
C VAL A 298 -12.31 26.91 -9.01
N GLU A 299 -11.91 26.48 -10.20
CA GLU A 299 -11.69 27.35 -11.35
C GLU A 299 -12.86 27.22 -12.34
N LEU A 300 -13.40 28.35 -12.77
CA LEU A 300 -14.57 28.43 -13.66
C LEU A 300 -14.28 29.35 -14.83
N ASP A 301 -14.28 28.81 -16.05
CA ASP A 301 -14.18 29.60 -17.27
C ASP A 301 -15.57 30.01 -17.75
N VAL A 302 -15.81 31.31 -17.85
CA VAL A 302 -17.09 31.89 -18.26
C VAL A 302 -16.92 32.68 -19.53
N THR A 303 -17.45 32.14 -20.63
CA THR A 303 -17.57 32.86 -21.89
C THR A 303 -18.94 33.53 -21.98
N LEU A 304 -18.96 34.86 -22.03
CA LEU A 304 -20.16 35.67 -22.23
C LEU A 304 -20.46 35.79 -23.72
N GLU A 305 -21.67 35.42 -24.12
CA GLU A 305 -22.10 35.53 -25.51
C GLU A 305 -22.54 36.95 -25.82
N THR A 306 -22.12 37.48 -26.97
CA THR A 306 -22.64 38.76 -27.46
C THR A 306 -24.12 38.64 -27.77
N ASP A 307 -24.89 39.69 -27.51
CA ASP A 307 -26.33 39.72 -27.82
C ASP A 307 -26.66 39.70 -29.33
N SER A 308 -25.64 39.76 -30.20
CA SER A 308 -25.81 39.73 -31.65
C SER A 308 -26.29 38.37 -32.18
N PRO A 309 -27.26 38.33 -33.11
CA PRO A 309 -27.70 37.11 -33.77
C PRO A 309 -26.55 36.48 -34.59
N ALA A 310 -26.19 35.24 -34.26
CA ALA A 310 -25.09 34.52 -34.90
C ALA A 310 -25.38 34.22 -36.38
N PRO A 311 -24.45 34.50 -37.32
CA PRO A 311 -24.53 34.00 -38.69
C PRO A 311 -24.26 32.48 -38.73
N ALA A 312 -25.15 31.74 -39.38
CA ALA A 312 -25.04 30.29 -39.53
C ALA A 312 -23.75 29.88 -40.24
N THR A 313 -22.93 29.05 -39.59
CA THR A 313 -21.71 28.47 -40.17
C THR A 313 -21.88 26.95 -40.29
N PRO A 314 -21.56 26.33 -41.44
CA PRO A 314 -21.78 24.90 -41.70
C PRO A 314 -20.79 23.98 -40.97
N SER A 315 -21.31 22.86 -40.45
CA SER A 315 -20.57 21.78 -39.77
C SER A 315 -19.56 21.07 -40.68
N PRO A 316 -18.31 20.84 -40.23
CA PRO A 316 -17.35 19.99 -40.94
C PRO A 316 -17.61 18.50 -40.68
N GLU A 317 -17.58 17.73 -41.75
CA GLU A 317 -17.81 16.29 -41.80
C GLU A 317 -16.55 15.51 -41.33
N PRO A 318 -16.66 14.51 -40.44
CA PRO A 318 -15.50 13.80 -39.90
C PRO A 318 -15.01 12.71 -40.89
N THR A 319 -13.83 12.91 -41.46
CA THR A 319 -13.13 11.88 -42.23
C THR A 319 -12.45 10.88 -41.29
N VAL A 320 -12.90 9.62 -41.32
CA VAL A 320 -12.33 8.54 -40.50
C VAL A 320 -11.02 8.06 -41.12
N ASP A 321 -9.92 8.40 -40.45
CA ASP A 321 -8.54 8.10 -40.87
C ASP A 321 -8.20 6.59 -40.74
N SER A 322 -7.83 5.98 -41.86
CA SER A 322 -7.37 4.60 -41.98
C SER A 322 -6.16 4.24 -41.09
N SER A 323 -5.45 5.23 -40.56
CA SER A 323 -4.34 5.05 -39.61
C SER A 323 -4.79 4.44 -38.26
N GLN A 324 -6.05 4.62 -37.86
CA GLN A 324 -6.57 4.06 -36.60
C GLN A 324 -6.68 2.53 -36.61
N ARG A 325 -6.97 1.90 -37.76
CA ARG A 325 -7.18 0.43 -37.82
C ARG A 325 -5.88 -0.35 -37.59
N ALA A 326 -4.74 0.14 -38.07
CA ALA A 326 -3.44 -0.50 -37.82
C ALA A 326 -2.97 -0.37 -36.36
N ARG A 327 -3.39 0.70 -35.66
CA ARG A 327 -3.06 0.94 -34.25
C ARG A 327 -3.82 -0.03 -33.34
N VAL A 328 -5.09 -0.26 -33.63
CA VAL A 328 -5.94 -1.20 -32.86
C VAL A 328 -5.44 -2.65 -33.00
N ALA A 329 -4.98 -3.05 -34.20
CA ALA A 329 -4.47 -4.42 -34.42
C ALA A 329 -3.18 -4.73 -33.65
N LEU A 330 -2.21 -3.80 -33.61
CA LEU A 330 -0.96 -4.00 -32.86
C LEU A 330 -1.20 -4.00 -31.34
N ALA A 331 -2.02 -3.05 -30.85
CA ALA A 331 -2.38 -2.98 -29.43
C ALA A 331 -3.15 -4.23 -28.98
N GLY A 332 -4.06 -4.74 -29.83
CA GLY A 332 -4.79 -5.99 -29.59
C GLY A 332 -3.88 -7.22 -29.54
N GLY A 333 -2.93 -7.34 -30.49
CA GLY A 333 -2.01 -8.48 -30.54
C GLY A 333 -1.07 -8.57 -29.34
N LEU A 334 -0.43 -7.46 -28.97
CA LEU A 334 0.46 -7.41 -27.79
C LEU A 334 -0.33 -7.53 -26.48
N GLY A 335 -1.53 -6.96 -26.41
CA GLY A 335 -2.39 -7.00 -25.23
C GLY A 335 -2.91 -8.41 -24.96
N GLY A 336 -3.27 -9.15 -26.01
CA GLY A 336 -3.70 -10.54 -25.91
C GLY A 336 -2.61 -11.47 -25.37
N VAL A 337 -1.37 -11.32 -25.85
CA VAL A 337 -0.22 -12.12 -25.37
C VAL A 337 0.10 -11.77 -23.90
N GLY A 338 0.14 -10.49 -23.55
CA GLY A 338 0.36 -10.05 -22.18
C GLY A 338 -0.70 -10.57 -21.20
N GLY A 339 -1.98 -10.51 -21.60
CA GLY A 339 -3.08 -11.04 -20.81
C GLY A 339 -3.02 -12.56 -20.61
N LEU A 340 -2.67 -13.31 -21.66
CA LEU A 340 -2.53 -14.77 -21.58
C LEU A 340 -1.37 -15.18 -20.66
N LEU A 341 -0.21 -14.53 -20.77
CA LEU A 341 0.95 -14.78 -19.89
C LEU A 341 0.60 -14.51 -18.42
N LEU A 342 -0.12 -13.43 -18.14
CA LEU A 342 -0.52 -13.07 -16.79
C LEU A 342 -1.50 -14.10 -16.20
N ALA A 343 -2.52 -14.51 -16.98
CA ALA A 343 -3.48 -15.53 -16.55
C ALA A 343 -2.81 -16.90 -16.32
N SER A 344 -1.93 -17.33 -17.24
CA SER A 344 -1.16 -18.56 -17.06
C SER A 344 -0.22 -18.49 -15.85
N GLY A 345 0.42 -17.34 -15.63
CA GLY A 345 1.31 -17.13 -14.50
C GLY A 345 0.60 -17.24 -13.15
N ILE A 346 -0.60 -16.66 -13.03
CA ILE A 346 -1.44 -16.83 -11.83
C ILE A 346 -1.78 -18.31 -11.60
N GLY A 347 -2.18 -19.03 -12.65
CA GLY A 347 -2.49 -20.46 -12.55
C GLY A 347 -1.31 -21.29 -12.05
N PHE A 348 -0.10 -21.04 -12.56
CA PHE A 348 1.11 -21.72 -12.11
C PHE A 348 1.53 -21.34 -10.68
N ALA A 349 1.39 -20.07 -10.30
CA ALA A 349 1.70 -19.62 -8.95
C ALA A 349 0.78 -20.27 -7.90
N ILE A 350 -0.53 -20.30 -8.17
CA ILE A 350 -1.52 -20.96 -7.30
C ILE A 350 -1.28 -22.48 -7.27
N GLY A 351 -1.08 -23.11 -8.44
CA GLY A 351 -0.83 -24.54 -8.52
C GLY A 351 0.48 -24.97 -7.83
N GLY A 352 1.51 -24.12 -7.86
CA GLY A 352 2.75 -24.32 -7.13
C GLY A 352 2.55 -24.31 -5.63
N ARG A 353 1.82 -23.30 -5.11
CA ARG A 353 1.51 -23.19 -3.69
C ARG A 353 0.67 -24.36 -3.18
N LEU A 354 -0.38 -24.75 -3.90
CA LEU A 354 -1.20 -25.91 -3.53
C LEU A 354 -0.38 -27.21 -3.46
N ARG A 355 0.61 -27.38 -4.35
CA ARG A 355 1.51 -28.54 -4.30
C ARG A 355 2.50 -28.47 -3.14
N LEU A 356 2.94 -27.28 -2.77
CA LEU A 356 3.79 -27.06 -1.60
C LEU A 356 3.03 -27.41 -0.32
N ASP A 357 1.80 -26.88 -0.19
CA ASP A 357 0.91 -27.14 0.94
C ASP A 357 0.55 -28.63 1.05
N ASP A 358 0.28 -29.31 -0.07
CA ASP A 358 0.02 -30.76 -0.13
C ASP A 358 1.26 -31.61 0.20
N ALA A 359 2.47 -31.12 -0.10
CA ALA A 359 3.71 -31.80 0.29
C ALA A 359 3.97 -31.65 1.81
N LEU A 360 3.77 -30.45 2.35
CA LEU A 360 3.93 -30.15 3.78
C LEU A 360 2.84 -30.84 4.63
N GLY A 361 1.59 -30.78 4.17
CA GLY A 361 0.45 -31.40 4.85
C GLY A 361 0.58 -32.91 4.97
N ARG A 362 1.01 -33.60 3.91
CA ARG A 362 1.26 -35.05 3.96
C ARG A 362 2.36 -35.44 4.92
N GLU A 363 3.41 -34.63 5.04
CA GLU A 363 4.46 -34.87 6.04
C GLU A 363 3.87 -34.75 7.44
N GLN A 364 3.11 -33.69 7.72
CA GLN A 364 2.49 -33.48 9.02
C GLN A 364 1.47 -34.56 9.37
N GLU A 365 0.69 -35.04 8.41
CA GLU A 365 -0.22 -36.18 8.58
C GLU A 365 0.52 -37.46 8.98
N VAL A 366 1.66 -37.76 8.34
CA VAL A 366 2.49 -38.93 8.67
C VAL A 366 3.11 -38.78 10.07
N LEU A 367 3.54 -37.58 10.45
CA LEU A 367 4.10 -37.30 11.77
C LEU A 367 3.05 -37.44 12.88
N MET A 368 1.85 -36.92 12.65
CA MET A 368 0.71 -37.07 13.56
C MET A 368 0.28 -38.54 13.68
N ALA A 369 0.22 -39.27 12.56
CA ALA A 369 -0.12 -40.70 12.55
C ALA A 369 0.93 -41.57 13.26
N ALA A 370 2.20 -41.17 13.22
CA ALA A 370 3.29 -41.83 13.93
C ALA A 370 3.37 -41.44 15.42
N GLY A 371 2.52 -40.52 15.90
CA GLY A 371 2.55 -40.02 17.28
C GLY A 371 3.77 -39.18 17.61
N LEU A 372 4.47 -38.69 16.58
CA LEU A 372 5.72 -37.95 16.70
C LEU A 372 5.50 -36.44 16.79
N GLU A 373 4.28 -35.98 16.65
CA GLU A 373 3.92 -34.57 16.78
C GLU A 373 2.66 -34.48 17.63
N SER A 374 2.73 -33.69 18.70
CA SER A 374 1.57 -33.36 19.52
C SER A 374 0.86 -32.18 18.88
N LYS A 375 -0.47 -32.16 18.98
CA LYS A 375 -1.31 -31.03 18.55
C LYS A 375 -0.91 -29.70 19.21
N ASP A 376 -0.18 -29.76 20.32
CA ASP A 376 0.29 -28.60 21.09
C ASP A 376 1.74 -28.18 20.74
N GLY A 377 2.37 -28.79 19.73
CA GLY A 377 3.74 -28.46 19.29
C GLY A 377 4.84 -28.86 20.28
N VAL A 378 4.49 -29.53 21.39
CA VAL A 378 5.44 -30.03 22.39
C VAL A 378 5.70 -31.51 22.10
N LEU A 379 6.89 -31.82 21.62
CA LEU A 379 7.32 -33.20 21.44
C LEU A 379 7.45 -33.87 22.83
N PRO A 380 6.86 -35.05 23.05
CA PRO A 380 6.87 -35.73 24.35
C PRO A 380 8.19 -36.48 24.62
N PHE A 381 9.32 -36.04 24.07
CA PHE A 381 10.59 -36.76 24.18
C PHE A 381 11.33 -36.33 25.44
N GLY A 382 11.37 -37.23 26.43
CA GLY A 382 12.32 -37.16 27.55
C GLY A 382 13.75 -37.51 27.11
N ASP A 383 14.68 -37.64 28.05
CA ASP A 383 16.14 -37.78 27.86
C ASP A 383 16.61 -38.94 26.93
N ASN A 384 15.71 -39.79 26.40
CA ASN A 384 15.99 -40.87 25.44
C ASN A 384 15.74 -40.51 23.96
N ALA A 385 15.55 -39.22 23.64
CA ALA A 385 15.15 -38.72 22.32
C ALA A 385 15.94 -39.28 21.12
N VAL A 386 17.24 -39.61 21.28
CA VAL A 386 18.10 -40.04 20.18
C VAL A 386 17.67 -41.39 19.58
N TYR A 387 17.21 -42.35 20.39
CA TYR A 387 16.79 -43.67 19.89
C TYR A 387 15.40 -43.65 19.26
N GLU A 388 14.49 -42.88 19.84
CA GLU A 388 13.12 -42.75 19.32
C GLU A 388 13.11 -41.99 17.97
N HIS A 389 14.05 -41.05 17.77
CA HIS A 389 14.23 -40.37 16.49
C HIS A 389 14.65 -41.29 15.33
N ALA A 390 15.45 -42.34 15.58
CA ALA A 390 15.89 -43.24 14.53
C ALA A 390 14.75 -44.15 14.03
N VAL A 391 13.94 -44.68 14.95
CA VAL A 391 12.78 -45.52 14.64
C VAL A 391 11.68 -44.69 13.95
N ALA A 392 11.46 -43.48 14.44
CA ALA A 392 10.60 -42.48 13.82
C ALA A 392 11.02 -42.16 12.37
N ALA A 393 12.32 -41.92 12.15
CA ALA A 393 12.84 -41.59 10.83
C ALA A 393 12.66 -42.74 9.82
N ASP A 394 12.85 -43.99 10.24
CA ASP A 394 12.65 -45.16 9.39
C ASP A 394 11.15 -45.40 9.07
N ALA A 395 10.26 -45.18 10.05
CA ALA A 395 8.82 -45.25 9.83
C ALA A 395 8.33 -44.16 8.84
N ILE A 396 8.86 -42.94 8.96
CA ILE A 396 8.59 -41.84 8.02
C ILE A 396 9.12 -42.19 6.62
N GLU A 397 10.36 -42.67 6.50
CA GLU A 397 10.95 -43.02 5.19
C GLU A 397 10.17 -44.14 4.49
N ARG A 398 9.65 -45.11 5.24
CA ARG A 398 8.80 -46.19 4.70
C ARG A 398 7.41 -45.71 4.29
N ALA A 399 6.80 -44.78 5.04
CA ALA A 399 5.46 -44.26 4.73
C ALA A 399 5.49 -43.24 3.59
N TYR A 400 6.52 -42.38 3.57
CA TYR A 400 6.69 -41.35 2.56
C TYR A 400 8.18 -41.16 2.25
N PRO A 401 8.68 -41.79 1.17
CA PRO A 401 10.09 -41.71 0.82
C PRO A 401 10.51 -40.24 0.67
N ARG A 402 11.60 -39.82 1.33
CA ARG A 402 12.09 -38.42 1.27
C ARG A 402 12.27 -37.94 -0.16
N SER A 403 12.64 -38.83 -1.07
CA SER A 403 12.77 -38.52 -2.50
C SER A 403 11.47 -38.02 -3.14
N SER A 404 10.30 -38.52 -2.70
CA SER A 404 8.99 -38.08 -3.18
C SER A 404 8.61 -36.72 -2.59
N TYR A 405 8.90 -36.50 -1.30
CA TYR A 405 8.72 -35.21 -0.63
C TYR A 405 9.54 -34.11 -1.31
N HIS A 406 10.85 -34.34 -1.47
CA HIS A 406 11.73 -33.39 -2.13
C HIS A 406 11.28 -33.14 -3.57
N ARG A 407 10.82 -34.16 -4.30
CA ARG A 407 10.29 -33.96 -5.66
C ARG A 407 9.03 -33.09 -5.65
N GLY A 408 8.15 -33.27 -4.67
CA GLY A 408 6.95 -32.45 -4.45
C GLY A 408 7.30 -30.99 -4.16
N LEU A 409 8.20 -30.74 -3.21
CA LEU A 409 8.70 -29.40 -2.90
C LEU A 409 9.39 -28.73 -4.10
N CYS A 410 10.29 -29.45 -4.79
CA CYS A 410 10.97 -28.93 -5.97
C CYS A 410 9.99 -28.57 -7.08
N ALA A 411 8.97 -29.41 -7.28
CA ALA A 411 7.93 -29.14 -8.26
C ALA A 411 7.11 -27.91 -7.84
N GLY A 412 6.67 -27.83 -6.59
CA GLY A 412 5.90 -26.69 -6.05
C GLY A 412 6.64 -25.36 -6.23
N ILE A 413 7.90 -25.29 -5.80
CA ILE A 413 8.77 -24.12 -5.95
C ILE A 413 8.98 -23.79 -7.43
N GLY A 414 9.28 -24.78 -8.27
CA GLY A 414 9.47 -24.56 -9.71
C GLY A 414 8.22 -24.02 -10.41
N PHE A 415 7.02 -24.45 -10.01
CA PHE A 415 5.76 -23.91 -10.53
C PHE A 415 5.50 -22.49 -10.03
N GLN A 416 5.80 -22.19 -8.77
CA GLN A 416 5.68 -20.85 -8.21
C GLN A 416 6.61 -19.87 -8.92
N ASP A 417 7.87 -20.24 -9.15
CA ASP A 417 8.86 -19.42 -9.87
C ASP A 417 8.45 -19.20 -11.33
N ALA A 418 8.03 -20.26 -12.02
CA ALA A 418 7.53 -20.15 -13.39
C ALA A 418 6.29 -19.23 -13.46
N GLY A 419 5.38 -19.36 -12.49
CA GLY A 419 4.19 -18.52 -12.39
C GLY A 419 4.53 -17.05 -12.18
N ALA A 420 5.43 -16.76 -11.25
CA ALA A 420 5.89 -15.42 -10.94
C ALA A 420 6.60 -14.77 -12.13
N GLY A 421 7.46 -15.53 -12.83
CA GLY A 421 8.10 -15.08 -14.06
C GLY A 421 7.12 -14.79 -15.20
N LEU A 422 6.08 -15.60 -15.37
CA LEU A 422 5.03 -15.35 -16.37
C LEU A 422 4.20 -14.11 -16.03
N ILE A 423 3.88 -13.87 -14.75
CA ILE A 423 3.20 -12.64 -14.30
C ILE A 423 4.06 -11.43 -14.63
N GLY A 424 5.34 -11.45 -14.24
CA GLY A 424 6.28 -10.38 -14.56
C GLY A 424 6.34 -10.11 -16.06
N GLY A 425 6.49 -11.16 -16.87
CA GLY A 425 6.49 -11.07 -18.34
C GLY A 425 5.21 -10.47 -18.91
N GLY A 426 4.05 -10.89 -18.41
CA GLY A 426 2.76 -10.33 -18.80
C GLY A 426 2.68 -8.82 -18.53
N VAL A 427 3.13 -8.36 -17.36
CA VAL A 427 3.19 -6.93 -17.02
C VAL A 427 4.14 -6.17 -17.96
N GLY A 428 5.33 -6.71 -18.22
CA GLY A 428 6.30 -6.11 -19.15
C GLY A 428 5.71 -5.95 -20.57
N PHE A 429 4.96 -6.95 -21.04
CA PHE A 429 4.25 -6.87 -22.32
C PHE A 429 3.14 -5.81 -22.33
N LEU A 430 2.31 -5.76 -21.29
CA LEU A 430 1.22 -4.79 -21.19
C LEU A 430 1.74 -3.34 -21.19
N LEU A 431 2.86 -3.06 -20.53
CA LEU A 431 3.48 -1.72 -20.59
C LEU A 431 3.88 -1.33 -22.02
N GLY A 432 4.43 -2.28 -22.79
CA GLY A 432 4.70 -2.07 -24.20
C GLY A 432 3.43 -1.81 -25.03
N THR A 433 2.28 -2.41 -24.67
CA THR A 433 1.00 -2.13 -25.36
C THR A 433 0.53 -0.70 -25.13
N ILE A 434 0.72 -0.17 -23.92
CA ILE A 434 0.35 1.20 -23.56
C ILE A 434 1.21 2.18 -24.35
N ALA A 435 2.52 1.94 -24.40
CA ALA A 435 3.44 2.73 -25.22
C ALA A 435 3.05 2.73 -26.71
N ALA A 436 2.62 1.57 -27.24
CA ALA A 436 2.11 1.48 -28.62
C ALA A 436 0.80 2.26 -28.85
N ARG A 437 -0.11 2.29 -27.87
CA ARG A 437 -1.40 2.99 -27.98
C ARG A 437 -1.26 4.51 -27.89
N LEU A 438 -0.28 4.98 -27.11
CA LEU A 438 0.00 6.40 -26.89
C LEU A 438 0.91 7.03 -27.96
N ASP A 439 1.23 6.30 -29.03
CA ASP A 439 2.15 6.75 -30.09
C ASP A 439 3.50 7.24 -29.54
N ALA A 440 4.05 6.47 -28.59
CA ALA A 440 5.24 6.87 -27.86
C ALA A 440 6.43 7.16 -28.80
N PRO A 441 7.25 8.19 -28.50
CA PRO A 441 8.43 8.52 -29.29
C PRO A 441 9.45 7.36 -29.28
N SER A 442 10.35 7.33 -30.26
CA SER A 442 11.35 6.26 -30.42
C SER A 442 12.25 6.11 -29.20
N SER A 443 12.52 7.21 -28.49
CA SER A 443 13.25 7.22 -27.23
C SER A 443 12.58 6.38 -26.14
N ALA A 444 11.24 6.39 -26.05
CA ALA A 444 10.51 5.61 -25.05
C ALA A 444 10.71 4.11 -25.24
N TRP A 445 10.81 3.65 -26.49
CA TRP A 445 11.08 2.25 -26.81
C TRP A 445 12.52 1.83 -26.47
N TRP A 446 13.49 2.72 -26.66
CA TRP A 446 14.88 2.47 -26.23
C TRP A 446 15.02 2.45 -24.71
N VAL A 447 14.30 3.33 -24.01
CA VAL A 447 14.21 3.29 -22.54
C VAL A 447 13.58 1.98 -22.08
N GLY A 448 12.46 1.56 -22.68
CA GLY A 448 11.82 0.27 -22.38
C GLY A 448 12.75 -0.92 -22.60
N LEU A 449 13.53 -0.91 -23.69
CA LEU A 449 14.54 -1.93 -23.97
C LEU A 449 15.67 -1.93 -22.92
N GLY A 450 16.18 -0.76 -22.55
CA GLY A 450 17.23 -0.62 -21.54
C GLY A 450 16.80 -1.12 -20.16
N VAL A 451 15.59 -0.74 -19.71
CA VAL A 451 14.97 -1.23 -18.48
C VAL A 451 14.76 -2.75 -18.57
N GLY A 452 14.30 -3.24 -19.72
CA GLY A 452 14.09 -4.66 -19.95
C GLY A 452 15.37 -5.48 -19.82
N VAL A 453 16.47 -5.03 -20.45
CA VAL A 453 17.80 -5.67 -20.35
C VAL A 453 18.33 -5.65 -18.92
N ALA A 454 18.22 -4.52 -18.22
CA ALA A 454 18.64 -4.41 -16.83
C ALA A 454 17.86 -5.38 -15.92
N GLY A 455 16.53 -5.45 -16.07
CA GLY A 455 15.69 -6.37 -15.32
C GLY A 455 16.01 -7.85 -15.58
N ALA A 456 16.16 -8.22 -16.85
CA ALA A 456 16.50 -9.59 -17.24
C ALA A 456 17.90 -10.01 -16.76
N ALA A 457 18.89 -9.12 -16.89
CA ALA A 457 20.26 -9.40 -16.42
C ALA A 457 20.34 -9.50 -14.90
N THR A 458 19.70 -8.59 -14.17
CA THR A 458 19.69 -8.59 -12.69
C THR A 458 19.05 -9.86 -12.16
N GLY A 459 17.86 -10.20 -12.67
CA GLY A 459 17.16 -11.42 -12.28
C GLY A 459 17.92 -12.69 -12.70
N GLY A 460 18.51 -12.72 -13.90
CA GLY A 460 19.29 -13.86 -14.40
C GLY A 460 20.59 -14.12 -13.63
N VAL A 461 21.37 -13.07 -13.34
CA VAL A 461 22.59 -13.18 -12.51
C VAL A 461 22.23 -13.72 -11.13
N TRP A 462 21.15 -13.20 -10.54
CA TRP A 462 20.76 -13.63 -9.21
C TRP A 462 20.27 -15.08 -9.17
N LEU A 463 19.43 -15.49 -10.13
CA LEU A 463 19.02 -16.89 -10.29
C LEU A 463 20.24 -17.81 -10.47
N ALA A 464 21.24 -17.40 -11.25
CA ALA A 464 22.49 -18.14 -11.41
C ALA A 464 23.31 -18.25 -10.11
N THR A 465 23.22 -17.27 -9.20
CA THR A 465 23.91 -17.32 -7.90
C THR A 465 23.16 -18.10 -6.81
N ILE A 466 21.82 -18.12 -6.84
CA ILE A 466 21.00 -18.84 -5.85
C ILE A 466 20.87 -20.32 -6.21
N THR A 467 20.76 -20.67 -7.48
CA THR A 467 20.55 -22.06 -7.92
C THR A 467 21.61 -23.04 -7.38
N PRO A 468 22.92 -22.71 -7.36
CA PRO A 468 23.95 -23.58 -6.77
C PRO A 468 23.78 -23.74 -5.26
N LYS A 469 23.40 -22.67 -4.55
CA LYS A 469 23.15 -22.74 -3.09
C LYS A 469 21.98 -23.67 -2.79
N TRP A 470 20.93 -23.60 -3.61
CA TRP A 470 19.79 -24.51 -3.47
C TRP A 470 20.15 -25.97 -3.77
N ARG A 471 20.97 -26.24 -4.79
CA ARG A 471 21.49 -27.59 -5.04
C ARG A 471 22.34 -28.09 -3.87
N SER A 472 23.21 -27.24 -3.31
CA SER A 472 23.99 -27.62 -2.13
C SER A 472 23.10 -27.88 -0.92
N PHE A 473 22.01 -27.12 -0.76
CA PHE A 473 21.02 -27.36 0.29
C PHE A 473 20.30 -28.70 0.07
N GLN A 474 19.94 -29.03 -1.17
CA GLN A 474 19.37 -30.34 -1.52
C GLN A 474 20.35 -31.50 -1.25
N GLU A 475 21.61 -31.35 -1.62
CA GLU A 475 22.66 -32.35 -1.37
C GLU A 475 22.88 -32.55 0.13
N VAL A 476 22.87 -31.48 0.92
CA VAL A 476 23.02 -31.56 2.39
C VAL A 476 21.76 -32.13 3.05
N SER A 477 20.57 -31.76 2.57
CA SER A 477 19.29 -32.28 3.10
C SER A 477 19.02 -33.74 2.74
N SER A 478 19.65 -34.25 1.67
CA SER A 478 19.55 -35.66 1.27
C SER A 478 20.58 -36.56 1.95
N ALA A 479 21.49 -36.00 2.76
CA ALA A 479 22.44 -36.80 3.54
C ALA A 479 21.69 -37.64 4.60
N PRO A 480 22.03 -38.94 4.77
CA PRO A 480 21.29 -39.88 5.62
C PRO A 480 21.18 -39.48 7.10
N TYR A 481 22.02 -38.56 7.56
CA TYR A 481 22.06 -38.06 8.95
C TYR A 481 21.86 -36.53 9.07
N GLY A 482 21.36 -35.87 8.03
CA GLY A 482 21.02 -34.45 8.08
C GLY A 482 19.80 -34.19 8.97
N HIS A 483 20.01 -33.99 10.27
CA HIS A 483 18.95 -33.76 11.26
C HIS A 483 18.22 -32.42 11.17
N LEU A 484 18.53 -31.59 10.17
CA LEU A 484 17.87 -30.31 9.98
C LEU A 484 16.79 -30.48 8.92
N ARG A 485 15.58 -30.81 9.36
CA ARG A 485 14.38 -30.60 8.54
C ARG A 485 14.43 -29.16 8.03
N PRO A 486 14.20 -28.89 6.74
CA PRO A 486 13.94 -27.54 6.29
C PRO A 486 12.75 -27.06 7.10
N THR A 487 12.97 -26.14 8.04
CA THR A 487 11.85 -25.53 8.75
C THR A 487 10.98 -24.84 7.72
N GLU A 488 9.67 -24.83 7.93
CA GLU A 488 8.71 -24.11 7.09
C GLU A 488 9.18 -22.66 6.80
N ASP A 489 9.84 -22.04 7.79
CA ASP A 489 10.57 -20.77 7.69
C ASP A 489 11.58 -20.71 6.53
N ILE A 490 12.39 -21.75 6.32
CA ILE A 490 13.44 -21.77 5.28
C ILE A 490 12.81 -21.92 3.90
N VAL A 491 11.78 -22.76 3.78
CA VAL A 491 11.07 -23.01 2.52
C VAL A 491 10.28 -21.76 2.09
N SER A 492 9.58 -21.11 3.02
CA SER A 492 8.84 -19.87 2.75
C SER A 492 9.78 -18.70 2.43
N GLU A 493 10.87 -18.52 3.20
CA GLU A 493 11.84 -17.44 2.98
C GLU A 493 12.53 -17.56 1.60
N HIS A 494 12.87 -18.77 1.17
CA HIS A 494 13.48 -18.99 -0.15
C HIS A 494 12.46 -18.90 -1.29
N GLY A 495 11.24 -19.43 -1.10
CA GLY A 495 10.19 -19.40 -2.11
C GLY A 495 9.76 -17.99 -2.49
N ASP A 496 9.60 -17.10 -1.50
CA ASP A 496 9.20 -15.71 -1.75
C ASP A 496 10.31 -14.91 -2.46
N ALA A 497 11.57 -15.10 -2.05
CA ALA A 497 12.71 -14.46 -2.69
C ALA A 497 12.85 -14.90 -4.15
N GLN A 498 12.77 -16.21 -4.44
CA GLN A 498 12.87 -16.75 -5.80
C GLN A 498 11.70 -16.29 -6.69
N ALA A 499 10.47 -16.28 -6.18
CA ALA A 499 9.31 -15.80 -6.91
C ALA A 499 9.44 -14.31 -7.29
N GLY A 500 9.92 -13.46 -6.37
CA GLY A 500 10.19 -12.05 -6.65
C GLY A 500 11.21 -11.87 -7.78
N LEU A 501 12.29 -12.65 -7.77
CA LEU A 501 13.35 -12.57 -8.78
C LEU A 501 12.93 -13.13 -10.13
N ALA A 502 12.17 -14.22 -10.14
CA ALA A 502 11.56 -14.75 -11.34
C ALA A 502 10.64 -13.70 -11.98
N SER A 503 9.84 -13.00 -11.16
CA SER A 503 8.99 -11.88 -11.63
C SER A 503 9.80 -10.76 -12.28
N VAL A 504 10.91 -10.32 -11.67
CA VAL A 504 11.78 -9.27 -12.24
C VAL A 504 12.41 -9.72 -13.56
N THR A 505 12.87 -10.97 -13.62
CA THR A 505 13.44 -11.56 -14.85
C THR A 505 12.39 -11.60 -15.96
N GLY A 506 11.19 -12.08 -15.62
CA GLY A 506 10.06 -12.14 -16.52
C GLY A 506 9.67 -10.76 -17.04
N PHE A 507 9.55 -9.78 -16.15
CA PHE A 507 9.26 -8.38 -16.50
C PHE A 507 10.28 -7.81 -17.49
N GLY A 508 11.58 -8.04 -17.21
CA GLY A 508 12.65 -7.64 -18.11
C GLY A 508 12.49 -8.26 -19.51
N ALA A 509 12.27 -9.57 -19.57
CA ALA A 509 12.06 -10.29 -20.83
C ALA A 509 10.83 -9.79 -21.60
N GLY A 510 9.70 -9.57 -20.90
CA GLY A 510 8.46 -9.03 -21.49
C GLY A 510 8.67 -7.65 -22.10
N LEU A 511 9.35 -6.75 -21.38
CA LEU A 511 9.68 -5.41 -21.89
C LEU A 511 10.62 -5.45 -23.09
N ILE A 512 11.63 -6.32 -23.10
CA ILE A 512 12.54 -6.48 -24.25
C ILE A 512 11.74 -6.84 -25.50
N VAL A 513 10.90 -7.88 -25.42
CA VAL A 513 10.13 -8.35 -26.57
C VAL A 513 9.15 -7.28 -27.05
N ALA A 514 8.43 -6.64 -26.13
CA ALA A 514 7.48 -5.59 -26.49
C ALA A 514 8.18 -4.37 -27.12
N SER A 515 9.37 -4.01 -26.62
CA SER A 515 10.14 -2.87 -27.14
C SER A 515 10.71 -3.13 -28.52
N VAL A 516 11.26 -4.32 -28.76
CA VAL A 516 11.74 -4.73 -30.08
C VAL A 516 10.58 -4.77 -31.09
N ALA A 517 9.42 -5.32 -30.70
CA ALA A 517 8.23 -5.34 -31.54
C ALA A 517 7.74 -3.91 -31.90
N GLY A 518 7.75 -2.99 -30.94
CA GLY A 518 7.41 -1.59 -31.15
C GLY A 518 8.34 -0.89 -32.14
N LEU A 519 9.66 -1.05 -31.97
CA LEU A 519 10.68 -0.48 -32.87
C LEU A 519 10.56 -1.02 -34.30
N LEU A 520 10.37 -2.33 -34.46
CA LEU A 520 10.19 -2.97 -35.77
C LEU A 520 8.89 -2.51 -36.45
N SER A 521 7.79 -2.44 -35.71
CA SER A 521 6.49 -1.96 -36.24
C SER A 521 6.59 -0.53 -36.74
N ARG A 522 7.27 0.35 -35.99
CA ARG A 522 7.48 1.75 -36.37
C ARG A 522 8.32 1.86 -37.64
N ARG A 523 9.46 1.18 -37.71
CA ARG A 523 10.34 1.19 -38.88
C ARG A 523 9.63 0.68 -40.14
N ALA A 524 8.76 -0.31 -40.01
CA ALA A 524 7.94 -0.81 -41.12
C ALA A 524 6.93 0.24 -41.63
N ARG A 525 6.37 1.08 -40.75
CA ARG A 525 5.47 2.19 -41.13
C ARG A 525 6.23 3.31 -41.83
N GLU A 526 7.37 3.71 -41.29
CA GLU A 526 8.21 4.77 -41.86
C GLU A 526 8.76 4.39 -43.24
N GLY A 527 9.04 3.10 -43.48
CA GLY A 527 9.59 2.62 -44.76
C GLY A 527 8.57 2.42 -45.89
N GLY A 528 7.28 2.72 -45.71
CA GLY A 528 6.23 2.61 -46.73
C GLY A 528 5.94 1.19 -47.27
N ARG A 529 6.73 0.18 -46.88
CA ARG A 529 6.56 -1.23 -47.28
C ARG A 529 5.78 -1.98 -46.21
N ARG A 530 4.53 -2.34 -46.52
CA ARG A 530 3.72 -3.26 -45.71
C ARG A 530 4.33 -4.67 -45.75
N ARG A 531 5.36 -4.92 -44.93
CA ARG A 531 5.88 -6.27 -44.71
C ARG A 531 5.05 -6.92 -43.61
N ALA A 532 4.49 -8.09 -43.91
CA ALA A 532 3.78 -8.91 -42.93
C ALA A 532 4.80 -9.50 -41.96
N LEU A 533 4.93 -8.90 -40.78
CA LEU A 533 5.60 -9.50 -39.63
C LEU A 533 4.57 -10.34 -38.88
N SER A 534 4.87 -11.63 -38.72
CA SER A 534 4.06 -12.60 -37.98
C SER A 534 4.85 -13.06 -36.76
N LEU A 535 4.19 -13.05 -35.61
CA LEU A 535 4.74 -13.50 -34.33
C LEU A 535 3.98 -14.77 -33.95
N GLN A 536 4.64 -15.92 -34.01
CA GLN A 536 4.02 -17.21 -33.69
C GLN A 536 4.57 -17.74 -32.36
N PRO A 537 3.73 -18.05 -31.37
CA PRO A 537 4.18 -18.76 -30.18
C PRO A 537 4.65 -20.16 -30.56
N THR A 538 5.79 -20.56 -30.01
CA THR A 538 6.34 -21.92 -30.17
C THR A 538 6.43 -22.57 -28.80
N LEU A 539 5.72 -23.68 -28.61
CA LEU A 539 5.78 -24.50 -27.42
C LEU A 539 6.41 -25.85 -27.78
N SER A 540 7.46 -26.23 -27.07
CA SER A 540 8.06 -27.56 -27.09
C SER A 540 8.18 -28.09 -25.66
N PRO A 541 8.32 -29.41 -25.43
CA PRO A 541 8.46 -29.98 -24.09
C PRO A 541 9.65 -29.41 -23.29
N ALA A 542 10.65 -28.84 -23.95
CA ALA A 542 11.85 -28.27 -23.33
C ALA A 542 11.99 -26.75 -23.49
N SER A 543 11.09 -26.09 -24.23
CA SER A 543 11.18 -24.64 -24.47
C SER A 543 9.83 -24.02 -24.80
N ALA A 544 9.58 -22.84 -24.23
CA ALA A 544 8.51 -21.94 -24.66
C ALA A 544 9.16 -20.68 -25.24
N GLY A 545 8.65 -20.20 -26.37
CA GLY A 545 9.24 -19.05 -27.05
C GLY A 545 8.31 -18.39 -28.05
N LEU A 546 8.80 -17.34 -28.68
CA LEU A 546 8.12 -16.61 -29.74
C LEU A 546 9.02 -16.62 -30.98
N GLN A 547 8.50 -17.13 -32.11
CA GLN A 547 9.19 -17.09 -33.38
C GLN A 547 8.69 -15.89 -34.19
N LEU A 548 9.59 -14.97 -34.52
CA LEU A 548 9.32 -13.87 -35.44
C LEU A 548 9.56 -14.37 -36.88
N ARG A 549 8.51 -14.40 -37.70
CA ARG A 549 8.59 -14.72 -39.14
C ARG A 549 8.32 -13.47 -39.97
N GLY A 550 9.22 -13.17 -40.90
CA GLY A 550 9.09 -12.06 -41.83
C GLY A 550 10.10 -12.16 -42.98
N ALA A 551 9.82 -11.46 -44.08
CA ALA A 551 10.81 -11.23 -45.14
C ALA A 551 11.69 -10.05 -44.71
N PHE A 552 12.86 -10.36 -44.14
CA PHE A 552 13.82 -9.38 -43.65
C PHE A 552 14.63 -8.77 -44.80
#